data_AF-A0A533YKK9-F1
#
_entry.id   AF-A0A533YKK9-F1
#
_cell.length_a   1.000
_cell.length_b   1.000
_cell.length_c   1.000
_cell.angle_alpha   90.00
_cell.angle_beta   90.00
_cell.angle_gamma   90.00
#
_symmetry.space_group_name_H-M   'P 1'
#
loop_
_entity.id
_entity.type
_entity.pdbx_description
1 polymer ?
#
loop_
_entity_poly.entity_id
_entity_poly.type
_entity_poly.pdbx_seq_one_letter_code
_entity_poly.pdbx_strand_id
1 'polypeptide(L)'
;MLPGYWFEYRRMTAPTHVTFAEFVYLLLLTTTGVSLNPVNAAAIALSSLLPDVDTAASSIGRLLPVVSLKLERRFGHRTITHSAIFIAAIAIVTFPLSALSPDLYICIVVGYGSHSLLDTMTVNGVKLFYPFSPAKCVFPLEVNNPHRYRIRTGGKMDKTLAVIFLLGCVPTFIIACQGYERFIRVTQHNIEAAVRDYNEFSKDHLVFATVSAYSMITKEPLGGTVEVVGALNPHTLVFRGRDDRLHTLGREFQSDFVAKNVLCTRGARARSTVRAVDLSNCMLSQIASIADTSAEIFLFGDLIPAGTVSLPENIRVFTPISGASGRIRFNYATMGDVRDFNLEDLFISKGILTIKSIIKGSPAMNLDTAAAPLTGLNNYSQIAAVAEPKESLVILKQKGDTIREGEVVLRKRLVRFFGAQITLLREQILVVQAQSAAAISGIERRLAGAGEALRIDSVECAHTLELFRNGFVSRDAVDLCGLKEQKGRGAFSELRASRTERASRTLLEVQRISLRAEELAAKEAAAERGSEVRSPIEGLLVNIRRIPRNGKTQIAIVIRRFR
;
A
#
# COMPACT_ATOMS: atom_id res chain seq x y z
N MET A 1 81.73 7.34 -50.29
CA MET A 1 81.13 6.77 -49.05
C MET A 1 80.33 7.88 -48.38
N LEU A 2 79.00 7.85 -48.47
CA LEU A 2 78.09 8.76 -47.76
C LEU A 2 77.40 7.97 -46.63
N PRO A 3 77.62 8.32 -45.35
CA PRO A 3 77.18 7.49 -44.24
C PRO A 3 75.68 7.68 -43.94
N GLY A 4 74.88 6.65 -44.24
CA GLY A 4 74.18 5.84 -43.24
C GLY A 4 73.24 6.44 -42.17
N TYR A 5 72.94 7.75 -42.13
CA TYR A 5 72.21 8.35 -41.00
C TYR A 5 70.72 8.70 -41.23
N TRP A 6 70.12 8.33 -42.36
CA TRP A 6 68.76 8.78 -42.72
C TRP A 6 67.62 7.77 -42.45
N PHE A 7 67.91 6.55 -41.99
CA PHE A 7 66.90 5.47 -41.96
C PHE A 7 66.34 5.09 -40.58
N GLU A 8 66.91 5.53 -39.46
CA GLU A 8 66.48 5.05 -38.12
C GLU A 8 65.24 5.77 -37.54
N TYR A 9 64.82 6.92 -38.09
CA TYR A 9 63.77 7.76 -37.50
C TYR A 9 62.35 7.53 -38.05
N ARG A 10 62.13 6.57 -38.96
CA ARG A 10 60.87 6.39 -39.71
C ARG A 10 60.17 5.05 -39.44
N ARG A 11 60.00 4.66 -38.18
CA ARG A 11 59.10 3.55 -37.84
C ARG A 11 57.84 4.09 -37.19
N MET A 12 56.73 4.05 -37.93
CA MET A 12 55.39 4.29 -37.40
C MET A 12 54.73 2.93 -37.11
N THR A 13 54.16 2.77 -35.93
CA THR A 13 53.67 1.49 -35.42
C THR A 13 52.15 1.46 -35.44
N ALA A 14 51.59 1.07 -36.59
CA ALA A 14 50.15 0.83 -36.73
C ALA A 14 49.52 -0.02 -35.59
N PRO A 15 50.18 -1.05 -35.02
CA PRO A 15 49.58 -1.86 -33.96
C PRO A 15 49.24 -1.10 -32.68
N THR A 16 50.08 -0.16 -32.22
CA THR A 16 49.81 0.60 -30.98
C THR A 16 48.57 1.48 -31.14
N HIS A 17 48.45 2.16 -32.28
CA HIS A 17 47.30 3.03 -32.57
C HIS A 17 46.00 2.24 -32.73
N VAL A 18 46.04 1.09 -33.43
CA VAL A 18 44.86 0.21 -33.58
C VAL A 18 44.42 -0.35 -32.22
N THR A 19 45.35 -0.91 -31.43
CA THR A 19 45.02 -1.46 -30.11
C THR A 19 44.50 -0.40 -29.14
N PHE A 20 45.02 0.83 -29.21
CA PHE A 20 44.49 1.96 -28.45
C PHE A 20 43.08 2.37 -28.92
N ALA A 21 42.84 2.42 -30.23
CA ALA A 21 41.54 2.75 -30.79
C ALA A 21 40.46 1.71 -30.40
N GLU A 22 40.80 0.42 -30.44
CA GLU A 22 39.93 -0.66 -29.97
C GLU A 22 39.68 -0.59 -28.45
N PHE A 23 40.69 -0.25 -27.67
CA PHE A 23 40.51 -0.02 -26.22
C PHE A 23 39.54 1.14 -25.96
N VAL A 24 39.70 2.25 -26.68
CA VAL A 24 38.79 3.41 -26.60
C VAL A 24 37.39 3.05 -27.10
N TYR A 25 37.27 2.22 -28.14
CA TYR A 25 35.99 1.73 -28.64
C TYR A 25 35.20 0.96 -27.57
N LEU A 26 35.88 0.05 -26.86
CA LEU A 26 35.25 -0.68 -25.75
C LEU A 26 34.85 0.26 -24.61
N LEU A 27 35.61 1.33 -24.35
CA LEU A 27 35.24 2.37 -23.39
C LEU A 27 34.02 3.19 -23.88
N LEU A 28 33.93 3.51 -25.17
CA LEU A 28 32.77 4.18 -25.75
C LEU A 28 31.51 3.33 -25.62
N LEU A 29 31.60 2.02 -25.88
CA LEU A 29 30.48 1.10 -25.69
C LEU A 29 29.94 1.17 -24.24
N THR A 30 30.81 1.29 -23.24
CA THR A 30 30.37 1.42 -21.83
C THR A 30 29.68 2.73 -21.48
N THR A 31 30.00 3.83 -22.17
CA THR A 31 29.57 5.19 -21.81
C THR A 31 28.47 5.74 -22.70
N THR A 32 28.49 5.39 -23.98
CA THR A 32 27.59 5.92 -25.03
C THR A 32 26.67 4.86 -25.62
N GLY A 33 26.92 3.57 -25.35
CA GLY A 33 26.09 2.47 -25.84
C GLY A 33 26.26 2.13 -27.33
N VAL A 34 27.33 2.62 -27.99
CA VAL A 34 27.66 2.27 -29.39
C VAL A 34 27.72 0.75 -29.53
N SER A 35 26.98 0.18 -30.48
CA SER A 35 26.85 -1.27 -30.60
C SER A 35 28.20 -1.96 -30.87
N LEU A 36 28.41 -3.12 -30.23
CA LEU A 36 29.55 -3.98 -30.50
C LEU A 36 29.31 -4.79 -31.77
N ASN A 37 29.98 -4.46 -32.87
CA ASN A 37 29.91 -5.26 -34.08
C ASN A 37 31.23 -5.19 -34.88
N PRO A 38 31.50 -6.19 -35.76
CA PRO A 38 32.75 -6.21 -36.53
C PRO A 38 32.94 -5.01 -37.46
N VAL A 39 31.86 -4.39 -37.94
CA VAL A 39 31.91 -3.24 -38.84
C VAL A 39 32.41 -1.99 -38.11
N ASN A 40 31.89 -1.76 -36.90
CA ASN A 40 32.30 -0.66 -36.02
C ASN A 40 33.75 -0.82 -35.56
N ALA A 41 34.16 -2.05 -35.19
CA ALA A 41 35.55 -2.37 -34.86
C ALA A 41 36.49 -2.10 -36.05
N ALA A 42 36.12 -2.56 -37.25
CA ALA A 42 36.88 -2.25 -38.45
C ALA A 42 36.93 -0.74 -38.74
N ALA A 43 35.81 -0.02 -38.57
CA ALA A 43 35.73 1.42 -38.81
C ALA A 43 36.65 2.22 -37.88
N ILE A 44 36.66 1.92 -36.58
CA ILE A 44 37.52 2.61 -35.60
C ILE A 44 39.00 2.25 -35.78
N ALA A 45 39.32 1.00 -36.10
CA ALA A 45 40.68 0.58 -36.41
C ALA A 45 41.21 1.28 -37.67
N LEU A 46 40.43 1.31 -38.75
CA LEU A 46 40.82 1.97 -40.00
C LEU A 46 40.93 3.48 -39.85
N SER A 47 39.96 4.13 -39.20
CA SER A 47 39.95 5.58 -38.99
C SER A 47 41.11 6.03 -38.11
N SER A 48 41.54 5.20 -37.14
CA SER A 48 42.74 5.47 -36.34
C SER A 48 44.00 5.56 -37.15
N LEU A 49 44.11 4.88 -38.30
CA LEU A 49 45.33 4.91 -39.11
C LEU A 49 45.34 6.08 -40.10
N LEU A 50 44.19 6.69 -40.40
CA LEU A 50 44.06 7.73 -41.42
C LEU A 50 44.91 8.99 -41.19
N PRO A 51 45.13 9.50 -39.97
CA PRO A 51 45.88 10.74 -39.78
C PRO A 51 47.30 10.70 -40.32
N ASP A 52 47.93 9.52 -40.32
CA ASP A 52 49.28 9.29 -40.82
C ASP A 52 49.37 9.20 -42.36
N VAL A 53 48.28 9.52 -43.08
CA VAL A 53 48.31 9.71 -44.54
C VAL A 53 49.22 10.87 -44.96
N ASP A 54 49.65 11.71 -44.03
CA ASP A 54 50.57 12.82 -44.26
C ASP A 54 52.05 12.42 -44.41
N THR A 55 52.41 11.13 -44.27
CA THR A 55 53.77 10.65 -44.51
C THR A 55 53.83 9.33 -45.28
N ALA A 56 54.75 9.26 -46.26
CA ALA A 56 54.96 8.05 -47.06
C ALA A 56 55.61 6.88 -46.27
N ALA A 57 56.03 7.13 -45.02
CA ALA A 57 56.62 6.12 -44.15
C ALA A 57 55.58 5.28 -43.35
N SER A 58 54.31 5.72 -43.30
CA SER A 58 53.26 5.04 -42.55
C SER A 58 52.63 3.88 -43.33
N SER A 59 51.84 3.04 -42.65
CA SER A 59 51.11 1.95 -43.32
C SER A 59 50.09 2.48 -44.32
N ILE A 60 49.34 3.53 -43.99
CA ILE A 60 48.34 4.13 -44.88
C ILE A 60 48.98 5.00 -45.97
N GLY A 61 50.04 5.74 -45.64
CA GLY A 61 50.69 6.64 -46.60
C GLY A 61 51.50 5.91 -47.67
N ARG A 62 51.90 4.67 -47.42
CA ARG A 62 52.46 3.77 -48.45
C ARG A 62 51.42 3.35 -49.49
N LEU A 63 50.13 3.35 -49.16
CA LEU A 63 49.05 3.04 -50.11
C LEU A 63 48.74 4.23 -51.03
N LEU A 64 48.99 5.47 -50.57
CA LEU A 64 48.72 6.72 -51.30
C LEU A 64 49.96 7.62 -51.40
N PRO A 65 51.09 7.14 -51.95
CA PRO A 65 52.39 7.82 -51.86
C PRO A 65 52.38 9.21 -52.51
N VAL A 66 51.58 9.43 -53.55
CA VAL A 66 51.45 10.73 -54.23
C VAL A 66 50.83 11.78 -53.29
N VAL A 67 49.80 11.40 -52.54
CA VAL A 67 49.11 12.30 -51.60
C VAL A 67 50.01 12.54 -50.39
N SER A 68 50.55 11.47 -49.82
CA SER A 68 51.41 11.54 -48.64
C SER A 68 52.66 12.37 -48.87
N LEU A 69 53.35 12.19 -50.01
CA LEU A 69 54.56 12.96 -50.32
C LEU A 69 54.26 14.45 -50.56
N LYS A 70 53.08 14.79 -51.11
CA LYS A 70 52.65 16.19 -51.27
C LYS A 70 52.36 16.84 -49.91
N LEU A 71 51.65 16.13 -49.03
CA LEU A 71 51.35 16.61 -47.68
C LEU A 71 52.64 16.75 -46.84
N GLU A 72 53.50 15.73 -46.86
CA GLU A 72 54.77 15.69 -46.14
C GLU A 72 55.68 16.86 -46.55
N ARG A 73 55.79 17.14 -47.86
CA ARG A 73 56.61 18.25 -48.37
C ARG A 73 56.02 19.64 -48.07
N ARG A 74 54.70 19.77 -48.08
CA ARG A 74 54.03 21.08 -47.94
C ARG A 74 53.81 21.50 -46.49
N PHE A 75 53.43 20.56 -45.63
CA PHE A 75 53.04 20.85 -44.24
C PHE A 75 53.92 20.15 -43.20
N GLY A 76 54.64 19.10 -43.61
CA GLY A 76 55.37 18.24 -42.69
C GLY A 76 54.46 17.26 -41.95
N HIS A 77 55.06 16.19 -41.43
CA HIS A 77 54.35 15.18 -40.65
C HIS A 77 53.82 15.72 -39.31
N ARG A 78 52.68 15.21 -38.84
CA ARG A 78 51.99 15.57 -37.57
C ARG A 78 51.60 17.04 -37.45
N THR A 79 51.28 17.63 -38.59
CA THR A 79 50.88 19.04 -38.71
C THR A 79 49.40 19.15 -39.07
N ILE A 80 49.05 19.18 -40.36
CA ILE A 80 47.68 19.49 -40.76
C ILE A 80 46.68 18.37 -40.44
N THR A 81 47.00 17.12 -40.74
CA THR A 81 46.09 15.96 -40.56
C THR A 81 45.84 15.62 -39.10
N HIS A 82 46.75 15.99 -38.20
CA HIS A 82 46.63 15.77 -36.76
C HIS A 82 46.15 17.02 -35.99
N SER A 83 45.82 18.11 -36.71
CA SER A 83 45.28 19.33 -36.10
C SER A 83 43.82 19.16 -35.66
N ALA A 84 43.41 19.86 -34.60
CA ALA A 84 42.04 19.84 -34.10
C ALA A 84 41.03 20.32 -35.15
N ILE A 85 41.44 21.29 -35.99
CA ILE A 85 40.60 21.77 -37.10
C ILE A 85 40.38 20.66 -38.12
N PHE A 86 41.41 19.88 -38.45
CA PHE A 86 41.27 18.78 -39.39
C PHE A 86 40.44 17.65 -38.81
N ILE A 87 40.59 17.34 -37.51
CA ILE A 87 39.70 16.41 -36.81
C ILE A 87 38.24 16.89 -36.88
N ALA A 88 38.00 18.19 -36.64
CA ALA A 88 36.67 18.78 -36.77
C ALA A 88 36.14 18.76 -38.22
N ALA A 89 37.02 18.99 -39.21
CA ALA A 89 36.66 18.89 -40.62
C ALA A 89 36.27 17.45 -41.00
N ILE A 90 37.00 16.45 -40.53
CA ILE A 90 36.62 15.04 -40.68
C ILE A 90 35.25 14.80 -40.06
N ALA A 91 35.02 15.26 -38.82
CA ALA A 91 33.72 15.14 -38.17
C ALA A 91 32.58 15.79 -38.99
N ILE A 92 32.79 16.99 -39.53
CA ILE A 92 31.78 17.68 -40.37
C ILE A 92 31.52 16.89 -41.67
N VAL A 93 32.58 16.44 -42.35
CA VAL A 93 32.48 15.69 -43.61
C VAL A 93 31.78 14.34 -43.39
N THR A 94 32.05 13.68 -42.27
CA THR A 94 31.42 12.40 -41.93
C THR A 94 30.08 12.54 -41.24
N PHE A 95 29.66 13.77 -40.86
CA PHE A 95 28.40 14.02 -40.15
C PHE A 95 27.15 13.44 -40.85
N PRO A 96 27.00 13.50 -42.18
CA PRO A 96 25.86 12.88 -42.86
C PRO A 96 25.73 11.37 -42.59
N LEU A 97 26.82 10.68 -42.26
CA LEU A 97 26.80 9.25 -41.90
C LEU A 97 26.03 9.00 -40.61
N SER A 98 25.95 9.99 -39.70
CA SER A 98 25.18 9.86 -38.45
C SER A 98 23.69 9.60 -38.69
N ALA A 99 23.14 10.03 -39.83
CA ALA A 99 21.75 9.74 -40.20
C ALA A 99 21.53 8.28 -40.62
N LEU A 100 22.57 7.60 -41.13
CA LEU A 100 22.51 6.19 -41.52
C LEU A 100 22.92 5.28 -40.35
N SER A 101 24.00 5.63 -39.67
CA SER A 101 24.53 4.92 -38.52
C SER A 101 25.26 5.89 -37.59
N PRO A 102 24.63 6.30 -36.47
CA PRO A 102 25.27 7.11 -35.43
C PRO A 102 26.55 6.46 -34.91
N ASP A 103 26.54 5.13 -34.77
CA ASP A 103 27.67 4.34 -34.30
C ASP A 103 28.90 4.47 -35.21
N LEU A 104 28.72 4.31 -36.53
CA LEU A 104 29.82 4.43 -37.48
C LEU A 104 30.42 5.84 -37.50
N TYR A 105 29.58 6.87 -37.42
CA TYR A 105 30.03 8.24 -37.32
C TYR A 105 30.94 8.44 -36.08
N ILE A 106 30.49 7.98 -34.90
CA ILE A 106 31.26 8.06 -33.66
C ILE A 106 32.57 7.28 -33.78
N CYS A 107 32.54 6.05 -34.29
CA CYS A 107 33.74 5.22 -34.49
C CYS A 107 34.78 5.89 -35.39
N ILE A 108 34.35 6.58 -36.45
CA ILE A 108 35.27 7.28 -37.37
C ILE A 108 35.90 8.50 -36.68
N VAL A 109 35.10 9.35 -36.05
CA VAL A 109 35.59 10.58 -35.40
C VAL A 109 36.49 10.24 -34.22
N VAL A 110 36.09 9.30 -33.37
CA VAL A 110 36.88 8.92 -32.19
C VAL A 110 38.11 8.13 -32.59
N GLY A 111 38.02 7.21 -33.56
CA GLY A 111 39.21 6.51 -34.05
C GLY A 111 40.25 7.47 -34.61
N TYR A 112 39.85 8.40 -35.48
CA TYR A 112 40.72 9.44 -36.01
C TYR A 112 41.32 10.34 -34.90
N GLY A 113 40.50 10.75 -33.93
CA GLY A 113 40.95 11.56 -32.79
C GLY A 113 41.90 10.81 -31.85
N SER A 114 41.66 9.53 -31.61
CA SER A 114 42.45 8.69 -30.70
C SER A 114 43.92 8.59 -31.13
N HIS A 115 44.17 8.59 -32.44
CA HIS A 115 45.52 8.60 -32.99
C HIS A 115 46.26 9.89 -32.67
N SER A 116 45.65 11.05 -32.94
CA SER A 116 46.23 12.35 -32.61
C SER A 116 46.48 12.50 -31.11
N LEU A 117 45.57 11.98 -30.28
CA LEU A 117 45.72 11.94 -28.83
C LEU A 117 46.96 11.11 -28.43
N LEU A 118 47.10 9.90 -28.95
CA LEU A 118 48.23 9.02 -28.63
C LEU A 118 49.57 9.63 -29.11
N ASP A 119 49.57 10.30 -30.26
CA ASP A 119 50.76 10.97 -30.77
C ASP A 119 51.23 12.16 -29.91
N THR A 120 50.34 12.77 -29.11
CA THR A 120 50.77 13.76 -28.10
C THR A 120 51.67 13.15 -27.02
N MET A 121 51.57 11.83 -26.80
CA MET A 121 52.39 11.11 -25.81
C MET A 121 53.79 10.74 -26.31
N THR A 122 54.06 11.01 -27.59
CA THR A 122 55.35 10.75 -28.20
C THR A 122 56.31 11.93 -28.02
N VAL A 123 57.60 11.67 -28.17
CA VAL A 123 58.66 12.70 -28.11
C VAL A 123 58.41 13.86 -29.08
N ASN A 124 57.90 13.55 -30.28
CA ASN A 124 57.69 14.53 -31.33
C ASN A 124 56.43 15.38 -31.14
N GLY A 125 55.43 14.88 -30.41
CA GLY A 125 54.13 15.52 -30.23
C GLY A 125 53.37 15.75 -31.54
N VAL A 126 52.32 16.57 -31.45
CA VAL A 126 51.43 16.95 -32.56
C VAL A 126 51.19 18.45 -32.55
N LYS A 127 51.12 19.11 -33.71
CA LYS A 127 50.69 20.52 -33.80
C LYS A 127 49.16 20.65 -33.78
N LEU A 128 48.55 20.37 -32.63
CA LEU A 128 47.09 20.28 -32.51
C LEU A 128 46.37 21.60 -32.86
N PHE A 129 47.00 22.75 -32.60
CA PHE A 129 46.42 24.07 -32.86
C PHE A 129 46.84 24.69 -34.21
N TYR A 130 47.42 23.91 -35.13
CA TYR A 130 47.69 24.37 -36.49
C TYR A 130 46.38 24.70 -37.24
N PRO A 131 46.30 25.79 -38.04
CA PRO A 131 47.36 26.72 -38.42
C PRO A 131 47.49 27.94 -37.50
N PHE A 132 46.66 28.06 -36.45
CA PHE A 132 46.68 29.23 -35.56
C PHE A 132 47.93 29.30 -34.67
N SER A 133 48.52 28.14 -34.33
CA SER A 133 49.78 28.06 -33.60
C SER A 133 50.67 26.93 -34.11
N PRO A 134 51.98 27.16 -34.27
CA PRO A 134 52.94 26.10 -34.62
C PRO A 134 53.38 25.26 -33.41
N ALA A 135 52.87 25.55 -32.21
CA ALA A 135 53.26 24.87 -30.98
C ALA A 135 52.96 23.36 -31.04
N LYS A 136 53.90 22.55 -30.55
CA LYS A 136 53.73 21.09 -30.43
C LYS A 136 53.06 20.78 -29.10
N CYS A 137 51.85 20.24 -29.19
CA CYS A 137 51.13 19.68 -28.05
C CYS A 137 51.73 18.32 -27.69
N VAL A 138 52.05 18.18 -26.40
CA VAL A 138 52.74 17.03 -25.83
C VAL A 138 52.17 16.74 -24.44
N PHE A 139 52.01 15.47 -24.11
CA PHE A 139 51.52 15.00 -22.82
C PHE A 139 52.34 13.79 -22.34
N PRO A 140 52.83 13.75 -21.09
CA PRO A 140 52.81 14.81 -20.09
C PRO A 140 53.75 15.98 -20.46
N LEU A 141 53.35 17.19 -20.06
CA LEU A 141 54.15 18.40 -20.23
C LEU A 141 55.16 18.51 -19.09
N GLU A 142 56.40 18.10 -19.35
CA GLU A 142 57.53 18.30 -18.45
C GLU A 142 58.45 19.38 -19.03
N VAL A 143 58.63 20.49 -18.29
CA VAL A 143 59.41 21.66 -18.76
C VAL A 143 60.91 21.43 -18.61
N ASN A 144 61.32 20.83 -17.49
CA ASN A 144 62.74 20.68 -17.13
C ASN A 144 63.42 19.50 -17.84
N ASN A 145 62.65 18.45 -18.18
CA ASN A 145 63.14 17.31 -18.94
C ASN A 145 62.08 16.82 -19.96
N PRO A 146 62.03 17.44 -21.15
CA PRO A 146 60.99 17.21 -22.14
C PRO A 146 60.88 15.76 -22.65
N HIS A 147 61.89 14.91 -22.44
CA HIS A 147 61.94 13.56 -23.00
C HIS A 147 61.78 12.45 -21.96
N ARG A 148 61.74 12.76 -20.67
CA ARG A 148 61.80 11.76 -19.59
C ARG A 148 60.63 10.78 -19.58
N TYR A 149 59.43 11.29 -19.81
CA TYR A 149 58.17 10.51 -19.73
C TYR A 149 57.50 10.30 -21.09
N ARG A 150 58.13 10.78 -22.18
CA ARG A 150 57.57 10.70 -23.54
C ARG A 150 58.06 9.47 -24.27
N ILE A 151 57.19 8.91 -25.10
CA ILE A 151 57.45 7.65 -25.80
C ILE A 151 58.21 7.90 -27.11
N ARG A 152 59.25 7.10 -27.35
CA ARG A 152 59.91 7.04 -28.67
C ARG A 152 59.15 6.05 -29.54
N THR A 153 58.60 6.54 -30.66
CA THR A 153 57.87 5.72 -31.64
C THR A 153 58.72 4.54 -32.13
N GLY A 154 58.16 3.33 -32.14
CA GLY A 154 58.88 2.11 -32.51
C GLY A 154 59.87 1.58 -31.46
N GLY A 155 60.01 2.26 -30.31
CA GLY A 155 60.85 1.83 -29.19
C GLY A 155 60.23 0.70 -28.36
N LYS A 156 60.95 0.23 -27.33
CA LYS A 156 60.47 -0.84 -26.44
C LYS A 156 59.15 -0.47 -25.74
N MET A 157 59.08 0.75 -25.20
CA MET A 157 57.92 1.25 -24.46
C MET A 157 56.65 1.37 -25.33
N ASP A 158 56.79 1.72 -26.60
CA ASP A 158 55.68 1.77 -27.57
C ASP A 158 55.07 0.38 -27.80
N LYS A 159 55.91 -0.65 -28.00
CA LYS A 159 55.45 -2.03 -28.09
C LYS A 159 54.81 -2.53 -26.80
N THR A 160 55.37 -2.16 -25.65
CA THR A 160 54.78 -2.49 -24.34
C THR A 160 53.39 -1.87 -24.20
N LEU A 161 53.18 -0.64 -24.64
CA LEU A 161 51.86 0.01 -24.63
C LEU A 161 50.86 -0.70 -25.53
N ALA A 162 51.27 -1.13 -26.73
CA ALA A 162 50.40 -1.93 -27.60
C ALA A 162 49.91 -3.21 -26.90
N VAL A 163 50.79 -3.90 -26.17
CA VAL A 163 50.44 -5.08 -25.37
C VAL A 163 49.53 -4.71 -24.20
N ILE A 164 49.80 -3.60 -23.50
CA ILE A 164 48.94 -3.12 -22.41
C ILE A 164 47.53 -2.79 -22.90
N PHE A 165 47.38 -2.10 -24.02
CA PHE A 165 46.06 -1.80 -24.59
C PHE A 165 45.35 -3.07 -25.04
N LEU A 166 46.05 -3.99 -25.71
CA LEU A 166 45.49 -5.27 -26.11
C LEU A 166 45.00 -6.10 -24.92
N LEU A 167 45.80 -6.20 -23.84
CA LEU A 167 45.40 -6.88 -22.62
C LEU A 167 44.28 -6.13 -21.89
N GLY A 168 44.30 -4.80 -21.93
CA GLY A 168 43.25 -3.93 -21.39
C GLY A 168 41.91 -4.09 -22.10
N CYS A 169 41.88 -4.50 -23.36
CA CYS A 169 40.63 -4.81 -24.06
C CYS A 169 39.86 -5.95 -23.38
N VAL A 170 40.50 -6.92 -22.73
CA VAL A 170 39.82 -8.05 -22.08
C VAL A 170 38.90 -7.60 -20.92
N PRO A 171 39.39 -6.91 -19.86
CA PRO A 171 38.52 -6.43 -18.80
C PRO A 171 37.51 -5.40 -19.31
N THR A 172 37.90 -4.50 -20.22
CA THR A 172 36.97 -3.51 -20.78
C THR A 172 35.86 -4.18 -21.58
N PHE A 173 36.15 -5.24 -22.33
CA PHE A 173 35.16 -6.05 -23.04
C PHE A 173 34.16 -6.70 -22.07
N ILE A 174 34.65 -7.27 -20.96
CA ILE A 174 33.77 -7.83 -19.92
C ILE A 174 32.84 -6.74 -19.34
N ILE A 175 33.39 -5.58 -19.02
CA ILE A 175 32.62 -4.42 -18.52
C ILE A 175 31.60 -3.97 -19.57
N ALA A 176 31.99 -3.95 -20.84
CA ALA A 176 31.16 -3.51 -21.94
C ALA A 176 29.99 -4.47 -22.23
N CYS A 177 30.20 -5.78 -22.10
CA CYS A 177 29.13 -6.78 -22.25
C CYS A 177 28.20 -6.84 -21.03
N GLN A 178 28.72 -6.67 -19.81
CA GLN A 178 27.94 -6.81 -18.57
C GLN A 178 27.31 -5.49 -18.10
N GLY A 179 27.86 -4.36 -18.52
CA GLY A 179 27.59 -3.04 -17.95
C GLY A 179 28.46 -2.77 -16.71
N TYR A 180 28.91 -1.53 -16.56
CA TYR A 180 29.77 -1.09 -15.45
C TYR A 180 29.14 -1.36 -14.08
N GLU A 181 27.83 -1.12 -13.93
CA GLU A 181 27.16 -1.35 -12.66
C GLU A 181 27.16 -2.82 -12.24
N ARG A 182 26.92 -3.73 -13.19
CA ARG A 182 26.94 -5.17 -12.92
C ARG A 182 28.35 -5.65 -12.61
N PHE A 183 29.37 -5.15 -13.32
CA PHE A 183 30.76 -5.47 -13.03
C PHE A 183 31.16 -5.10 -11.59
N ILE A 184 30.79 -3.91 -11.12
CA ILE A 184 31.01 -3.51 -9.71
C ILE A 184 30.30 -4.47 -8.76
N ARG A 185 29.04 -4.79 -9.03
CA ARG A 185 28.22 -5.68 -8.18
C ARG A 185 28.80 -7.10 -8.11
N VAL A 186 29.22 -7.65 -9.24
CA VAL A 186 29.89 -8.96 -9.33
C VAL A 186 31.23 -8.93 -8.60
N THR A 187 31.94 -7.82 -8.59
CA THR A 187 33.22 -7.69 -7.87
C THR A 187 33.00 -7.62 -6.35
N GLN A 188 31.97 -6.90 -5.89
CA GLN A 188 31.71 -6.64 -4.46
C GLN A 188 31.25 -7.87 -3.67
N HIS A 189 30.55 -8.83 -4.28
CA HIS A 189 30.02 -10.04 -3.61
C HIS A 189 29.22 -9.77 -2.31
N ASN A 190 28.60 -8.60 -2.16
CA ASN A 190 27.86 -8.21 -0.96
C ASN A 190 26.34 -8.38 -1.11
N ILE A 191 25.62 -8.28 0.02
CA ILE A 191 24.16 -8.48 0.02
C ILE A 191 23.44 -7.36 -0.74
N GLU A 192 23.92 -6.13 -0.68
CA GLU A 192 23.31 -4.99 -1.34
C GLU A 192 23.38 -5.10 -2.87
N ALA A 193 24.50 -5.58 -3.41
CA ALA A 193 24.64 -5.91 -4.83
C ALA A 193 23.68 -7.02 -5.23
N ALA A 194 23.61 -8.08 -4.44
CA ALA A 194 22.73 -9.22 -4.68
C ALA A 194 21.24 -8.83 -4.68
N VAL A 195 20.80 -7.91 -3.81
CA VAL A 195 19.43 -7.37 -3.81
C VAL A 195 19.13 -6.58 -5.09
N ARG A 196 20.06 -5.75 -5.56
CA ARG A 196 19.86 -5.02 -6.82
C ARG A 196 19.78 -5.95 -8.02
N ASP A 197 20.67 -6.94 -8.06
CA ASP A 197 20.68 -7.98 -9.08
C ASP A 197 19.37 -8.78 -9.09
N TYR A 198 18.87 -9.11 -7.90
CA TYR A 198 17.58 -9.77 -7.74
C TYR A 198 16.42 -8.93 -8.32
N ASN A 199 16.37 -7.64 -7.99
CA ASN A 199 15.33 -6.73 -8.50
C ASN A 199 15.42 -6.54 -10.03
N GLU A 200 16.61 -6.66 -10.60
CA GLU A 200 16.82 -6.61 -12.05
C GLU A 200 16.34 -7.92 -12.71
N PHE A 201 16.75 -9.08 -12.18
CA PHE A 201 16.55 -10.39 -12.83
C PHE A 201 15.18 -11.02 -12.56
N SER A 202 14.54 -10.72 -11.42
CA SER A 202 13.26 -11.31 -11.02
C SER A 202 12.08 -10.95 -11.93
N LYS A 203 12.27 -10.00 -12.85
CA LYS A 203 11.24 -9.59 -13.82
C LYS A 203 10.94 -10.69 -14.83
N ASP A 204 11.98 -11.34 -15.34
CA ASP A 204 11.94 -12.24 -16.49
C ASP A 204 12.66 -13.60 -16.26
N HIS A 205 13.35 -13.76 -15.14
CA HIS A 205 14.05 -14.99 -14.77
C HIS A 205 13.82 -15.37 -13.30
N LEU A 206 13.91 -16.68 -13.03
CA LEU A 206 14.18 -17.15 -11.68
C LEU A 206 15.58 -16.70 -11.27
N VAL A 207 15.76 -16.36 -10.00
CA VAL A 207 17.04 -15.85 -9.50
C VAL A 207 17.63 -16.86 -8.52
N PHE A 208 18.88 -17.24 -8.77
CA PHE A 208 19.64 -18.10 -7.87
C PHE A 208 20.80 -17.32 -7.28
N ALA A 209 21.03 -17.45 -5.99
CA ALA A 209 22.18 -16.85 -5.33
C ALA A 209 23.18 -17.94 -4.91
N THR A 210 24.43 -17.77 -5.30
CA THR A 210 25.54 -18.51 -4.70
C THR A 210 25.92 -17.82 -3.40
N VAL A 211 25.74 -18.53 -2.29
CA VAL A 211 25.87 -17.98 -0.94
C VAL A 211 26.96 -18.70 -0.15
N SER A 212 27.68 -17.90 0.63
CA SER A 212 28.49 -18.36 1.76
C SER A 212 28.01 -17.59 2.98
N ALA A 213 27.30 -18.27 3.87
CA ALA A 213 26.61 -17.69 5.02
C ALA A 213 26.68 -18.63 6.23
N TYR A 214 26.19 -18.19 7.39
CA TYR A 214 26.02 -19.06 8.55
C TYR A 214 24.70 -18.74 9.27
N SER A 215 24.09 -19.77 9.87
CA SER A 215 22.87 -19.59 10.67
C SER A 215 23.17 -18.80 11.94
N MET A 216 22.31 -17.84 12.28
CA MET A 216 22.47 -17.06 13.49
C MET A 216 22.27 -17.86 14.77
N ILE A 217 21.36 -18.84 14.73
CA ILE A 217 20.98 -19.68 15.87
C ILE A 217 21.96 -20.84 16.03
N THR A 218 22.13 -21.67 14.99
CA THR A 218 22.91 -22.91 15.08
C THR A 218 24.40 -22.72 14.78
N LYS A 219 24.80 -21.57 14.21
CA LYS A 219 26.15 -21.29 13.69
C LYS A 219 26.62 -22.24 12.58
N GLU A 220 25.73 -23.05 12.03
CA GLU A 220 26.04 -23.95 10.92
C GLU A 220 26.29 -23.16 9.63
N PRO A 221 27.32 -23.53 8.84
CA PRO A 221 27.59 -22.86 7.58
C PRO A 221 26.56 -23.25 6.51
N LEU A 222 26.08 -22.26 5.77
CA LEU A 222 25.27 -22.41 4.58
C LEU A 222 26.14 -22.05 3.36
N GLY A 223 26.61 -23.07 2.66
CA GLY A 223 27.33 -22.94 1.40
C GLY A 223 26.57 -23.59 0.26
N GLY A 224 26.45 -22.89 -0.87
CA GLY A 224 25.88 -23.44 -2.10
C GLY A 224 25.00 -22.46 -2.85
N THR A 225 24.21 -22.98 -3.78
CA THR A 225 23.26 -22.19 -4.57
C THR A 225 21.86 -22.34 -3.98
N VAL A 226 21.18 -21.22 -3.75
CA VAL A 226 19.82 -21.15 -3.21
C VAL A 226 18.89 -20.37 -4.16
N GLU A 227 17.63 -20.76 -4.24
CA GLU A 227 16.61 -20.02 -5.00
C GLU A 227 16.18 -18.78 -4.21
N VAL A 228 16.36 -17.60 -4.80
CA VAL A 228 15.96 -16.33 -4.20
C VAL A 228 14.54 -16.00 -4.65
N VAL A 229 13.65 -15.85 -3.67
CA VAL A 229 12.22 -15.66 -3.88
C VAL A 229 11.84 -14.18 -3.80
N GLY A 230 12.61 -13.38 -3.06
CA GLY A 230 12.30 -12.00 -2.77
C GLY A 230 13.42 -11.19 -2.14
N ALA A 231 13.18 -9.89 -2.02
CA ALA A 231 13.94 -8.98 -1.19
C ALA A 231 12.97 -8.25 -0.25
N LEU A 232 13.29 -8.20 1.05
CA LEU A 232 12.49 -7.47 2.05
C LEU A 232 12.88 -6.00 2.11
N ASN A 233 14.18 -5.74 2.04
CA ASN A 233 14.78 -4.41 2.10
C ASN A 233 16.12 -4.43 1.33
N PRO A 234 16.79 -3.28 1.15
CA PRO A 234 18.06 -3.21 0.42
C PRO A 234 19.21 -4.08 0.98
N HIS A 235 19.05 -4.65 2.18
CA HIS A 235 20.08 -5.40 2.90
C HIS A 235 19.65 -6.83 3.26
N THR A 236 18.46 -7.29 2.82
CA THR A 236 17.90 -8.59 3.21
C THR A 236 17.21 -9.26 2.03
N LEU A 237 17.71 -10.44 1.66
CA LEU A 237 17.11 -11.35 0.69
C LEU A 237 16.27 -12.42 1.38
N VAL A 238 15.24 -12.89 0.68
CA VAL A 238 14.43 -14.05 1.07
C VAL A 238 14.73 -15.17 0.10
N PHE A 239 15.17 -16.31 0.63
CA PHE A 239 15.52 -17.48 -0.17
C PHE A 239 14.75 -18.71 0.33
N ARG A 240 14.63 -19.70 -0.54
CA ARG A 240 14.04 -21.00 -0.22
C ARG A 240 15.11 -21.95 0.30
N GLY A 241 14.92 -22.42 1.53
CA GLY A 241 15.78 -23.41 2.16
C GLY A 241 15.57 -24.82 1.61
N ARG A 242 16.44 -25.76 2.01
CA ARG A 242 16.27 -27.18 1.68
C ARG A 242 15.03 -27.81 2.34
N ASP A 243 14.52 -27.18 3.38
CA ASP A 243 13.29 -27.54 4.09
C ASP A 243 12.01 -27.02 3.38
N ASP A 244 12.14 -26.48 2.15
CA ASP A 244 11.08 -25.84 1.36
C ASP A 244 10.43 -24.62 2.05
N ARG A 245 11.00 -24.18 3.19
CA ARG A 245 10.59 -22.98 3.90
C ARG A 245 11.40 -21.78 3.47
N LEU A 246 10.81 -20.60 3.64
CA LEU A 246 11.46 -19.33 3.37
C LEU A 246 12.34 -18.92 4.55
N HIS A 247 13.55 -18.46 4.23
CA HIS A 247 14.53 -17.94 5.19
C HIS A 247 15.07 -16.61 4.72
N THR A 248 15.60 -15.82 5.65
CA THR A 248 16.21 -14.53 5.35
C THR A 248 17.74 -14.60 5.36
N LEU A 249 18.33 -13.87 4.41
CA LEU A 249 19.77 -13.71 4.27
C LEU A 249 20.11 -12.22 4.29
N GLY A 250 20.89 -11.79 5.28
CA GLY A 250 21.22 -10.39 5.50
C GLY A 250 22.63 -10.16 6.00
N ARG A 251 22.97 -8.91 6.30
CA ARG A 251 24.30 -8.50 6.77
C ARG A 251 24.48 -8.66 8.28
N GLU A 252 23.42 -8.40 9.06
CA GLU A 252 23.48 -8.33 10.54
C GLU A 252 22.19 -8.91 11.16
N PHE A 253 22.21 -9.10 12.49
CA PHE A 253 21.32 -9.82 13.44
C PHE A 253 19.78 -9.85 13.24
N GLN A 254 19.25 -9.32 12.15
CA GLN A 254 17.83 -9.30 11.77
C GLN A 254 17.47 -10.35 10.71
N SER A 255 18.38 -11.27 10.39
CA SER A 255 18.14 -12.34 9.41
C SER A 255 18.51 -13.70 9.99
N ASP A 256 17.86 -14.76 9.49
CA ASP A 256 18.13 -16.14 9.92
C ASP A 256 19.57 -16.56 9.58
N PHE A 257 20.06 -16.09 8.42
CA PHE A 257 21.42 -16.30 7.95
C PHE A 257 22.16 -14.98 7.75
N VAL A 258 23.41 -14.94 8.20
CA VAL A 258 24.32 -13.81 7.92
C VAL A 258 25.23 -14.16 6.75
N ALA A 259 25.12 -13.36 5.70
CA ALA A 259 25.89 -13.48 4.48
C ALA A 259 27.33 -12.98 4.66
N LYS A 260 28.31 -13.81 4.26
CA LYS A 260 29.70 -13.37 4.03
C LYS A 260 29.89 -12.94 2.58
N ASN A 261 29.50 -13.82 1.64
CA ASN A 261 29.56 -13.56 0.21
C ASN A 261 28.25 -14.00 -0.45
N VAL A 262 27.70 -13.17 -1.32
CA VAL A 262 26.48 -13.47 -2.09
C VAL A 262 26.62 -12.97 -3.51
N LEU A 263 26.28 -13.83 -4.47
CA LEU A 263 26.23 -13.44 -5.88
C LEU A 263 24.97 -14.02 -6.54
N CYS A 264 24.12 -13.13 -7.08
CA CYS A 264 22.92 -13.51 -7.81
C CYS A 264 23.23 -13.83 -9.28
N THR A 265 22.58 -14.87 -9.79
CA THR A 265 22.69 -15.38 -11.16
C THR A 265 21.29 -15.63 -11.74
N ARG A 266 21.18 -15.50 -13.08
CA ARG A 266 19.92 -15.74 -13.79
C ARG A 266 19.72 -17.25 -13.98
N GLY A 267 18.55 -17.74 -13.60
CA GLY A 267 18.09 -19.10 -13.82
C GLY A 267 17.19 -19.24 -15.05
N ALA A 268 16.27 -20.20 -15.03
CA ALA A 268 15.28 -20.39 -16.08
C ALA A 268 14.34 -19.17 -16.21
N ARG A 269 13.80 -18.94 -17.41
CA ARG A 269 12.83 -17.86 -17.66
C ARG A 269 11.57 -18.05 -16.82
N ALA A 270 11.14 -16.98 -16.16
CA ALA A 270 9.92 -16.93 -15.38
C ALA A 270 9.33 -15.52 -15.41
N ARG A 271 8.00 -15.41 -15.44
CA ARG A 271 7.34 -14.11 -15.38
C ARG A 271 6.88 -13.87 -13.94
N SER A 272 7.37 -12.78 -13.35
CA SER A 272 6.87 -12.27 -12.07
C SER A 272 5.88 -11.15 -12.32
N THR A 273 4.66 -11.25 -11.79
CA THR A 273 3.71 -10.12 -11.78
C THR A 273 3.38 -9.73 -10.35
N VAL A 274 3.36 -8.42 -10.09
CA VAL A 274 3.04 -7.83 -8.79
C VAL A 274 1.73 -7.07 -8.95
N ARG A 275 0.72 -7.41 -8.14
CA ARG A 275 -0.61 -6.79 -8.18
C ARG A 275 -1.03 -6.37 -6.78
N ALA A 276 -1.45 -5.12 -6.61
CA ALA A 276 -2.07 -4.66 -5.38
C ALA A 276 -3.57 -4.97 -5.41
N VAL A 277 -4.09 -5.61 -4.36
CA VAL A 277 -5.50 -6.00 -4.21
C VAL A 277 -6.05 -5.39 -2.93
N ASP A 278 -7.12 -4.61 -3.05
CA ASP A 278 -7.86 -4.13 -1.89
C ASP A 278 -8.72 -5.26 -1.32
N LEU A 279 -8.41 -5.66 -0.08
CA LEU A 279 -9.14 -6.70 0.65
C LEU A 279 -10.01 -6.10 1.76
N SER A 280 -10.29 -4.81 1.71
CA SER A 280 -11.20 -4.17 2.65
C SER A 280 -12.59 -4.80 2.57
N ASN A 281 -13.14 -5.15 3.72
CA ASN A 281 -14.43 -5.86 3.86
C ASN A 281 -14.48 -7.24 3.18
N CYS A 282 -13.33 -7.88 2.96
CA CYS A 282 -13.23 -9.20 2.33
C CYS A 282 -12.73 -10.26 3.30
N MET A 283 -12.97 -11.52 2.94
CA MET A 283 -12.42 -12.68 3.65
C MET A 283 -11.09 -13.10 3.00
N LEU A 284 -10.10 -13.48 3.81
CA LEU A 284 -8.76 -13.81 3.29
C LEU A 284 -8.77 -14.99 2.31
N SER A 285 -9.68 -15.95 2.47
CA SER A 285 -9.88 -17.07 1.54
C SER A 285 -10.19 -16.65 0.10
N GLN A 286 -10.68 -15.44 -0.14
CA GLN A 286 -10.97 -14.94 -1.49
C GLN A 286 -9.69 -14.70 -2.32
N ILE A 287 -8.51 -14.61 -1.69
CA ILE A 287 -7.24 -14.55 -2.41
C ILE A 287 -7.08 -15.78 -3.33
N ALA A 288 -7.53 -16.96 -2.89
CA ALA A 288 -7.46 -18.18 -3.69
C ALA A 288 -8.29 -18.11 -4.99
N SER A 289 -9.33 -17.26 -5.06
CA SER A 289 -10.13 -17.06 -6.28
C SER A 289 -9.52 -16.07 -7.27
N ILE A 290 -8.56 -15.25 -6.83
CA ILE A 290 -7.87 -14.24 -7.65
C ILE A 290 -6.52 -14.78 -8.13
N ALA A 291 -6.00 -15.76 -7.40
CA ALA A 291 -4.75 -16.47 -7.64
C ALA A 291 -4.85 -17.43 -8.84
N ASP A 292 -3.99 -17.25 -9.84
CA ASP A 292 -3.81 -18.24 -10.90
C ASP A 292 -3.26 -19.54 -10.29
N THR A 293 -3.97 -20.65 -10.48
CA THR A 293 -3.65 -21.95 -9.87
C THR A 293 -2.31 -22.53 -10.34
N SER A 294 -1.80 -22.07 -11.48
CA SER A 294 -0.50 -22.45 -12.05
C SER A 294 0.67 -21.57 -11.61
N ALA A 295 0.41 -20.51 -10.84
CA ALA A 295 1.44 -19.56 -10.39
C ALA A 295 1.79 -19.77 -8.92
N GLU A 296 3.07 -19.60 -8.59
CA GLU A 296 3.50 -19.57 -7.21
C GLU A 296 3.24 -18.17 -6.61
N ILE A 297 2.54 -18.12 -5.48
CA ILE A 297 1.97 -16.88 -4.94
C ILE A 297 2.62 -16.51 -3.61
N PHE A 298 3.06 -15.26 -3.53
CA PHE A 298 3.57 -14.64 -2.32
C PHE A 298 2.74 -13.43 -1.96
N LEU A 299 2.41 -13.30 -0.68
CA LEU A 299 1.56 -12.23 -0.12
C LEU A 299 2.42 -11.27 0.69
N PHE A 300 2.22 -9.97 0.48
CA PHE A 300 2.95 -8.90 1.17
C PHE A 300 2.07 -7.70 1.48
N GLY A 301 2.20 -7.19 2.71
CA GLY A 301 1.47 -6.01 3.16
C GLY A 301 0.88 -6.16 4.57
N ASP A 302 0.28 -5.08 5.03
CA ASP A 302 -0.33 -4.99 6.36
C ASP A 302 -1.86 -4.94 6.24
N LEU A 303 -2.53 -5.86 6.93
CA LEU A 303 -3.99 -5.97 6.99
C LEU A 303 -4.50 -5.73 8.41
N ILE A 304 -5.67 -5.09 8.52
CA ILE A 304 -6.36 -4.86 9.80
C ILE A 304 -7.52 -5.85 9.89
N PRO A 305 -7.40 -6.95 10.64
CA PRO A 305 -8.52 -7.84 10.90
C PRO A 305 -9.60 -7.16 11.74
N ALA A 306 -10.86 -7.58 11.54
CA ALA A 306 -11.97 -7.10 12.38
C ALA A 306 -11.98 -7.69 13.80
N GLY A 307 -11.07 -8.62 14.13
CA GLY A 307 -10.96 -9.24 15.44
C GLY A 307 -9.51 -9.45 15.87
N THR A 308 -9.32 -9.83 17.14
CA THR A 308 -7.99 -10.16 17.68
C THR A 308 -7.54 -11.52 17.15
N VAL A 309 -6.37 -11.56 16.53
CA VAL A 309 -5.75 -12.81 16.07
C VAL A 309 -4.56 -13.09 16.98
N SER A 310 -4.52 -14.28 17.57
CA SER A 310 -3.36 -14.79 18.28
C SER A 310 -2.52 -15.58 17.27
N LEU A 311 -1.34 -15.05 16.95
CA LEU A 311 -0.35 -15.76 16.15
C LEU A 311 0.61 -16.46 17.12
N PRO A 312 0.99 -17.72 16.87
CA PRO A 312 1.95 -18.41 17.72
C PRO A 312 3.32 -17.72 17.64
N GLU A 313 4.01 -17.62 18.78
CA GLU A 313 5.38 -17.11 18.82
C GLU A 313 6.28 -18.03 18.03
N ASN A 314 6.96 -17.48 17.02
CA ASN A 314 7.93 -18.23 16.24
C ASN A 314 9.32 -17.98 16.81
N ILE A 315 10.09 -19.04 16.96
CA ILE A 315 11.48 -19.00 17.44
C ILE A 315 12.42 -18.46 16.34
N ARG A 316 12.01 -18.54 15.06
CA ARG A 316 12.78 -18.04 13.92
C ARG A 316 12.72 -16.51 13.84
N VAL A 317 13.80 -15.90 13.32
CA VAL A 317 13.87 -14.45 13.11
C VAL A 317 12.93 -14.04 11.99
N PHE A 318 12.88 -14.83 10.90
CA PHE A 318 11.90 -14.64 9.85
C PHE A 318 10.58 -15.33 10.15
N THR A 319 9.51 -14.53 10.13
CA THR A 319 8.12 -14.99 10.20
C THR A 319 7.38 -14.54 8.95
N PRO A 320 6.88 -15.49 8.11
CA PRO A 320 6.08 -15.14 6.93
C PRO A 320 4.83 -14.34 7.29
N ILE A 321 4.21 -14.67 8.43
CA ILE A 321 3.07 -13.94 8.98
C ILE A 321 3.43 -13.51 10.40
N SER A 322 3.35 -12.21 10.65
CA SER A 322 3.60 -11.61 11.96
C SER A 322 2.46 -10.66 12.31
N GLY A 323 2.24 -10.36 13.59
CA GLY A 323 1.14 -9.48 13.96
C GLY A 323 1.18 -9.08 15.43
N ALA A 324 0.84 -7.82 15.67
CA ALA A 324 0.72 -7.24 17.00
C ALA A 324 -0.44 -6.24 17.00
N SER A 325 -1.19 -6.18 18.12
CA SER A 325 -2.14 -5.09 18.40
C SER A 325 -3.22 -4.86 17.33
N GLY A 326 -3.76 -5.93 16.74
CA GLY A 326 -4.84 -5.85 15.74
C GLY A 326 -4.39 -5.51 14.32
N ARG A 327 -3.10 -5.71 14.00
CA ARG A 327 -2.56 -5.69 12.63
C ARG A 327 -1.84 -7.00 12.33
N ILE A 328 -1.99 -7.48 11.10
CA ILE A 328 -1.28 -8.66 10.58
C ILE A 328 -0.44 -8.22 9.39
N ARG A 329 0.84 -8.53 9.45
CA ARG A 329 1.83 -8.28 8.41
C ARG A 329 2.17 -9.58 7.71
N PHE A 330 2.07 -9.57 6.39
CA PHE A 330 2.51 -10.63 5.50
C PHE A 330 3.86 -10.25 4.90
N ASN A 331 4.85 -11.12 5.05
CA ASN A 331 6.21 -10.98 4.54
C ASN A 331 6.51 -12.18 3.63
N TYR A 332 6.20 -12.09 2.34
CA TYR A 332 6.32 -13.22 1.41
C TYR A 332 5.59 -14.49 1.88
N ALA A 333 4.45 -14.33 2.55
CA ALA A 333 3.67 -15.47 3.03
C ALA A 333 3.08 -16.24 1.84
N THR A 334 3.15 -17.56 1.91
CA THR A 334 2.52 -18.46 0.95
C THR A 334 1.09 -18.79 1.37
N MET A 335 0.29 -19.34 0.46
CA MET A 335 -1.03 -19.89 0.82
C MET A 335 -0.93 -21.08 1.79
N GLY A 336 0.20 -21.79 1.80
CA GLY A 336 0.51 -22.81 2.80
C GLY A 336 0.61 -22.22 4.20
N ASP A 337 1.35 -21.10 4.35
CA ASP A 337 1.45 -20.40 5.62
C ASP A 337 0.07 -19.94 6.12
N VAL A 338 -0.76 -19.36 5.25
CA VAL A 338 -2.12 -18.92 5.62
C VAL A 338 -2.98 -20.07 6.18
N ARG A 339 -2.81 -21.29 5.64
CA ARG A 339 -3.46 -22.51 6.13
C ARG A 339 -2.88 -22.99 7.45
N ASP A 340 -1.56 -23.03 7.57
CA ASP A 340 -0.87 -23.46 8.79
C ASP A 340 -1.23 -22.60 10.00
N PHE A 341 -1.45 -21.29 9.77
CA PHE A 341 -1.89 -20.35 10.80
C PHE A 341 -3.43 -20.27 10.97
N ASN A 342 -4.22 -21.08 10.26
CA ASN A 342 -5.69 -21.09 10.28
C ASN A 342 -6.32 -19.70 10.02
N LEU A 343 -5.76 -18.93 9.09
CA LEU A 343 -6.19 -17.55 8.80
C LEU A 343 -7.15 -17.43 7.62
N GLU A 344 -7.51 -18.52 6.94
CA GLU A 344 -8.40 -18.51 5.77
C GLU A 344 -9.76 -17.84 6.06
N ASP A 345 -10.29 -18.05 7.27
CA ASP A 345 -11.59 -17.52 7.71
C ASP A 345 -11.54 -16.12 8.31
N LEU A 346 -10.42 -15.42 8.16
CA LEU A 346 -10.22 -14.11 8.74
C LEU A 346 -10.89 -13.02 7.89
N PHE A 347 -11.73 -12.22 8.54
CA PHE A 347 -12.36 -11.04 7.92
C PHE A 347 -11.48 -9.81 8.09
N ILE A 348 -11.15 -9.18 6.98
CA ILE A 348 -10.29 -8.00 6.90
C ILE A 348 -11.18 -6.76 6.88
N SER A 349 -11.03 -5.91 7.90
CA SER A 349 -11.76 -4.65 7.99
C SER A 349 -11.23 -3.63 6.99
N LYS A 350 -9.91 -3.52 6.87
CA LYS A 350 -9.23 -2.58 5.97
C LYS A 350 -7.83 -3.04 5.65
N GLY A 351 -7.40 -2.92 4.40
CA GLY A 351 -6.01 -3.13 4.01
C GLY A 351 -5.86 -3.50 2.55
N ILE A 352 -4.72 -3.09 1.99
CA ILE A 352 -4.30 -3.47 0.65
C ILE A 352 -3.22 -4.53 0.81
N LEU A 353 -3.43 -5.68 0.17
CA LEU A 353 -2.44 -6.73 0.10
C LEU A 353 -1.86 -6.73 -1.30
N THR A 354 -0.54 -6.81 -1.40
CA THR A 354 0.11 -6.94 -2.68
C THR A 354 0.51 -8.40 -2.88
N ILE A 355 0.20 -8.92 -4.07
CA ILE A 355 0.31 -10.31 -4.45
C ILE A 355 1.34 -10.41 -5.57
N LYS A 356 2.35 -11.24 -5.37
CA LYS A 356 3.37 -11.56 -6.37
C LYS A 356 3.11 -12.97 -6.86
N SER A 357 2.87 -13.10 -8.15
CA SER A 357 2.72 -14.40 -8.82
C SER A 357 3.95 -14.66 -9.68
N ILE A 358 4.53 -15.85 -9.56
CA ILE A 358 5.66 -16.31 -10.36
C ILE A 358 5.21 -17.51 -11.19
N ILE A 359 5.25 -17.38 -12.52
CA ILE A 359 4.92 -18.45 -13.46
C ILE A 359 6.22 -18.99 -14.06
N LYS A 360 6.54 -20.25 -13.76
CA LYS A 360 7.73 -20.96 -14.29
C LYS A 360 7.42 -21.48 -15.71
N GLY A 361 8.25 -21.17 -16.70
CA GLY A 361 8.24 -21.85 -18.01
C GLY A 361 7.28 -21.34 -19.10
N SER A 362 6.64 -20.16 -18.97
CA SER A 362 5.84 -19.60 -20.08
C SER A 362 6.70 -18.85 -21.11
N PRO A 363 6.58 -19.13 -22.42
CA PRO A 363 7.15 -18.26 -23.46
C PRO A 363 6.44 -16.90 -23.42
N ALA A 364 7.18 -15.84 -23.76
CA ALA A 364 6.69 -14.47 -23.80
C ALA A 364 5.61 -14.31 -24.88
N MET A 365 4.36 -14.67 -24.57
CA MET A 365 3.21 -14.23 -25.34
C MET A 365 2.81 -12.85 -24.83
N ASN A 366 2.81 -11.87 -25.74
CA ASN A 366 2.36 -10.50 -25.51
C ASN A 366 0.90 -10.51 -25.04
N LEU A 367 0.72 -10.57 -23.72
CA LEU A 367 -0.49 -10.13 -23.04
C LEU A 367 -0.12 -8.82 -22.35
N ASP A 368 -0.09 -7.74 -23.15
CA ASP A 368 -0.25 -6.35 -22.72
C ASP A 368 -1.70 -6.10 -22.26
N THR A 369 -2.28 -7.02 -21.49
CA THR A 369 -3.39 -6.66 -20.62
C THR A 369 -2.76 -5.92 -19.45
N ALA A 370 -2.63 -4.60 -19.63
CA ALA A 370 -2.65 -3.65 -18.52
C ALA A 370 -3.65 -4.19 -17.51
N ALA A 371 -3.17 -4.52 -16.31
CA ALA A 371 -3.99 -5.08 -15.26
C ALA A 371 -5.16 -4.13 -15.05
N ALA A 372 -6.35 -4.53 -15.53
CA ALA A 372 -7.57 -3.81 -15.26
C ALA A 372 -7.64 -3.65 -13.73
N PRO A 373 -7.90 -2.44 -13.21
CA PRO A 373 -8.14 -2.29 -11.78
C PRO A 373 -9.29 -3.23 -11.43
N LEU A 374 -9.00 -4.27 -10.65
CA LEU A 374 -10.01 -5.21 -10.21
C LEU A 374 -11.01 -4.40 -9.37
N THR A 375 -12.22 -4.30 -9.91
CA THR A 375 -13.43 -3.87 -9.23
C THR A 375 -13.42 -4.38 -7.79
N GLY A 376 -13.48 -3.46 -6.83
CA GLY A 376 -13.50 -3.78 -5.42
C GLY A 376 -14.47 -4.92 -5.13
N LEU A 377 -14.01 -5.90 -4.35
CA LEU A 377 -14.77 -7.06 -3.90
C LEU A 377 -15.83 -6.63 -2.86
N ASN A 378 -16.74 -5.73 -3.24
CA ASN A 378 -17.85 -5.23 -2.40
C ASN A 378 -18.99 -6.25 -2.30
N ASN A 379 -18.68 -7.54 -2.16
CA ASN A 379 -19.67 -8.61 -2.05
C ASN A 379 -20.14 -8.84 -0.61
N TYR A 380 -19.53 -8.19 0.38
CA TYR A 380 -19.89 -8.36 1.78
C TYR A 380 -20.18 -7.01 2.45
N SER A 381 -21.14 -7.00 3.37
CA SER A 381 -21.40 -5.84 4.23
C SER A 381 -21.46 -6.30 5.68
N GLN A 382 -20.81 -5.53 6.56
CA GLN A 382 -20.77 -5.78 7.99
C GLN A 382 -21.78 -4.88 8.70
N ILE A 383 -22.68 -5.49 9.46
CA ILE A 383 -23.56 -4.79 10.39
C ILE A 383 -22.98 -4.95 11.79
N ALA A 384 -22.69 -3.85 12.47
CA ALA A 384 -22.21 -3.85 13.83
C ALA A 384 -23.33 -3.38 14.78
N ALA A 385 -23.70 -4.23 15.73
CA ALA A 385 -24.60 -3.88 16.83
C ALA A 385 -23.82 -3.93 18.15
N VAL A 386 -23.74 -2.81 18.86
CA VAL A 386 -23.08 -2.76 20.19
C VAL A 386 -24.14 -2.99 21.27
N ALA A 387 -23.87 -3.94 22.18
CA ALA A 387 -24.73 -4.25 23.31
C ALA A 387 -24.07 -3.89 24.64
N GLU A 388 -24.86 -3.29 25.53
CA GLU A 388 -24.41 -2.94 26.88
C GLU A 388 -24.50 -4.14 27.85
N PRO A 389 -23.74 -4.16 28.96
CA PRO A 389 -23.69 -5.32 29.86
C PRO A 389 -25.05 -5.75 30.47
N LYS A 390 -26.06 -4.86 30.47
CA LYS A 390 -27.42 -5.15 30.94
C LYS A 390 -28.39 -5.56 29.81
N GLU A 391 -27.92 -5.63 28.56
CA GLU A 391 -28.73 -6.00 27.39
C GLU A 391 -28.48 -7.46 27.03
N SER A 392 -29.54 -8.27 26.97
CA SER A 392 -29.45 -9.63 26.44
C SER A 392 -29.74 -9.63 24.95
N LEU A 393 -28.90 -10.29 24.15
CA LEU A 393 -28.99 -10.28 22.69
C LEU A 393 -29.64 -11.58 22.22
N VAL A 394 -30.80 -11.46 21.57
CA VAL A 394 -31.45 -12.59 20.90
C VAL A 394 -31.12 -12.51 19.42
N ILE A 395 -30.31 -13.47 18.96
CA ILE A 395 -29.97 -13.64 17.55
C ILE A 395 -31.10 -14.46 16.93
N LEU A 396 -31.78 -13.90 15.91
CA LEU A 396 -32.95 -14.53 15.28
C LEU A 396 -32.59 -15.35 14.03
N LYS A 397 -31.38 -15.20 13.50
CA LYS A 397 -30.90 -15.86 12.27
C LYS A 397 -29.60 -16.61 12.51
N GLN A 398 -29.47 -17.77 11.87
CA GLN A 398 -28.29 -18.62 11.98
C GLN A 398 -27.38 -18.48 10.75
N LYS A 399 -26.13 -18.92 10.91
CA LYS A 399 -25.15 -18.96 9.81
C LYS A 399 -25.71 -19.83 8.68
N GLY A 400 -25.80 -19.26 7.47
CA GLY A 400 -26.36 -19.93 6.29
C GLY A 400 -27.76 -19.48 5.90
N ASP A 401 -28.45 -18.68 6.72
CA ASP A 401 -29.77 -18.16 6.37
C ASP A 401 -29.70 -17.04 5.31
N THR A 402 -30.66 -17.04 4.39
CA THR A 402 -30.91 -15.91 3.48
C THR A 402 -31.69 -14.82 4.20
N ILE A 403 -31.20 -13.59 4.11
CA ILE A 403 -31.78 -12.40 4.75
C ILE A 403 -32.24 -11.44 3.67
N ARG A 404 -33.47 -10.94 3.78
CA ARG A 404 -34.01 -9.89 2.89
C ARG A 404 -33.72 -8.49 3.44
N GLU A 405 -33.73 -7.50 2.56
CA GLU A 405 -33.66 -6.10 2.95
C GLU A 405 -34.81 -5.74 3.91
N GLY A 406 -34.49 -5.11 5.05
CA GLY A 406 -35.42 -4.73 6.09
C GLY A 406 -35.77 -5.82 7.12
N GLU A 407 -35.27 -7.05 6.94
CA GLU A 407 -35.53 -8.17 7.85
C GLU A 407 -34.75 -8.04 9.17
N VAL A 408 -35.39 -8.40 10.29
CA VAL A 408 -34.79 -8.27 11.63
C VAL A 408 -33.81 -9.42 11.86
N VAL A 409 -32.52 -9.09 12.01
CA VAL A 409 -31.45 -10.08 12.21
C VAL A 409 -31.17 -10.31 13.69
N LEU A 410 -31.28 -9.24 14.49
CA LEU A 410 -30.98 -9.27 15.90
C LEU A 410 -31.97 -8.39 16.68
N ARG A 411 -32.42 -8.89 17.83
CA ARG A 411 -33.23 -8.13 18.78
C ARG A 411 -32.48 -7.98 20.10
N LYS A 412 -32.26 -6.74 20.52
CA LYS A 412 -31.80 -6.42 21.88
C LYS A 412 -32.99 -6.59 22.81
N ARG A 413 -32.89 -7.43 23.82
CA ARG A 413 -33.91 -7.57 24.87
C ARG A 413 -33.44 -6.80 26.09
N LEU A 414 -33.97 -5.58 26.21
CA LEU A 414 -33.88 -4.78 27.43
C LEU A 414 -34.87 -5.34 28.45
N VAL A 415 -34.40 -5.68 29.64
CA VAL A 415 -35.29 -5.87 30.80
C VAL A 415 -35.62 -4.47 31.32
N ARG A 416 -36.59 -3.79 30.69
CA ARG A 416 -37.13 -2.52 31.20
C ARG A 416 -38.53 -2.76 31.72
N PHE A 417 -38.77 -2.35 32.97
CA PHE A 417 -40.02 -2.58 33.70
C PHE A 417 -41.16 -1.64 33.27
N PHE A 418 -41.29 -1.29 31.99
CA PHE A 418 -42.35 -0.41 31.51
C PHE A 418 -43.73 -1.06 31.69
N GLY A 419 -43.90 -2.31 31.26
CA GLY A 419 -45.15 -3.05 31.46
C GLY A 419 -45.60 -3.16 32.93
N ALA A 420 -44.68 -3.41 33.87
CA ALA A 420 -45.01 -3.48 35.30
C ALA A 420 -45.47 -2.11 35.85
N GLN A 421 -44.82 -1.02 35.43
CA GLN A 421 -45.21 0.34 35.83
C GLN A 421 -46.56 0.78 35.24
N ILE A 422 -46.82 0.43 33.97
CA ILE A 422 -48.10 0.71 33.31
C ILE A 422 -49.23 -0.04 34.02
N THR A 423 -49.00 -1.31 34.40
CA THR A 423 -49.98 -2.13 35.13
C THR A 423 -50.29 -1.51 36.49
N LEU A 424 -49.26 -1.10 37.25
CA LEU A 424 -49.43 -0.42 38.54
C LEU A 424 -50.24 0.88 38.41
N LEU A 425 -49.97 1.71 37.39
CA LEU A 425 -50.73 2.95 37.16
C LEU A 425 -52.20 2.67 36.82
N ARG A 426 -52.48 1.61 36.06
CA ARG A 426 -53.87 1.18 35.76
C ARG A 426 -54.60 0.70 37.02
N GLU A 427 -53.92 -0.06 37.87
CA GLU A 427 -54.48 -0.46 39.18
C GLU A 427 -54.75 0.75 40.08
N GLN A 428 -53.87 1.76 40.09
CA GLN A 428 -54.09 3.00 40.84
C GLN A 428 -55.34 3.76 40.38
N ILE A 429 -55.63 3.79 39.07
CA ILE A 429 -56.86 4.40 38.54
C ILE A 429 -58.10 3.72 39.14
N LEU A 430 -58.11 2.37 39.16
CA LEU A 430 -59.23 1.60 39.70
C LEU A 430 -59.44 1.90 41.19
N VAL A 431 -58.36 2.00 41.96
CA VAL A 431 -58.43 2.33 43.40
C VAL A 431 -58.99 3.74 43.62
N VAL A 432 -58.49 4.73 42.88
CA VAL A 432 -58.95 6.13 42.99
C VAL A 432 -60.45 6.25 42.63
N GLN A 433 -60.88 5.56 41.58
CA GLN A 433 -62.29 5.52 41.17
C GLN A 433 -63.18 4.87 42.23
N ALA A 434 -62.75 3.73 42.81
CA ALA A 434 -63.50 3.04 43.85
C ALA A 434 -63.63 3.88 45.13
N GLN A 435 -62.54 4.52 45.57
CA GLN A 435 -62.55 5.42 46.74
C GLN A 435 -63.45 6.64 46.52
N SER A 436 -63.44 7.22 45.32
CA SER A 436 -64.31 8.35 44.99
C SER A 436 -65.79 7.96 44.91
N ALA A 437 -66.10 6.81 44.31
CA ALA A 437 -67.47 6.29 44.24
C ALA A 437 -68.06 6.07 45.65
N ALA A 438 -67.29 5.48 46.56
CA ALA A 438 -67.69 5.32 47.96
C ALA A 438 -67.94 6.66 48.67
N ALA A 439 -67.06 7.65 48.45
CA ALA A 439 -67.21 8.99 49.02
C ALA A 439 -68.43 9.73 48.47
N ILE A 440 -68.65 9.68 47.15
CA ILE A 440 -69.80 10.29 46.48
C ILE A 440 -71.11 9.65 46.99
N SER A 441 -71.16 8.32 47.11
CA SER A 441 -72.31 7.63 47.70
C SER A 441 -72.61 8.08 49.14
N GLY A 442 -71.57 8.36 49.94
CA GLY A 442 -71.73 8.95 51.27
C GLY A 442 -72.34 10.36 51.24
N ILE A 443 -71.90 11.21 50.30
CA ILE A 443 -72.44 12.55 50.09
C ILE A 443 -73.88 12.48 49.56
N GLU A 444 -74.20 11.56 48.67
CA GLU A 444 -75.55 11.35 48.13
C GLU A 444 -76.55 10.95 49.21
N ARG A 445 -76.17 10.07 50.14
CA ARG A 445 -77.01 9.75 51.31
C ARG A 445 -77.29 10.98 52.17
N ARG A 446 -76.28 11.83 52.39
CA ARG A 446 -76.44 13.10 53.14
C ARG A 446 -77.30 14.11 52.38
N LEU A 447 -77.17 14.19 51.06
CA LEU A 447 -78.01 15.02 50.19
C LEU A 447 -79.47 14.58 50.23
N ALA A 448 -79.73 13.27 50.18
CA ALA A 448 -81.09 12.74 50.30
C ALA A 448 -81.73 13.10 51.65
N GLY A 449 -81.00 12.91 52.76
CA GLY A 449 -81.47 13.29 54.09
C GLY A 449 -81.68 14.80 54.26
N ALA A 450 -80.73 15.63 53.78
CA ALA A 450 -80.84 17.08 53.83
C ALA A 450 -81.97 17.61 52.93
N GLY A 451 -82.22 16.97 51.78
CA GLY A 451 -83.30 17.31 50.88
C GLY A 451 -84.67 17.03 51.49
N GLU A 452 -84.82 15.88 52.16
CA GLU A 452 -86.07 15.55 52.87
C GLU A 452 -86.30 16.47 54.08
N ALA A 453 -85.26 16.77 54.87
CA ALA A 453 -85.35 17.73 55.96
C ALA A 453 -85.75 19.14 55.47
N LEU A 454 -85.13 19.61 54.38
CA LEU A 454 -85.49 20.89 53.75
C LEU A 454 -86.93 20.90 53.24
N ARG A 455 -87.41 19.78 52.69
CA ARG A 455 -88.81 19.64 52.24
C ARG A 455 -89.77 19.78 53.43
N ILE A 456 -89.49 19.09 54.53
CA ILE A 456 -90.28 19.19 55.77
C ILE A 456 -90.25 20.62 56.31
N ASP A 457 -89.06 21.22 56.45
CA ASP A 457 -88.88 22.58 56.96
C ASP A 457 -89.64 23.62 56.10
N SER A 458 -89.63 23.46 54.77
CA SER A 458 -90.36 24.36 53.87
C SER A 458 -91.89 24.27 54.01
N VAL A 459 -92.41 23.07 54.28
CA VAL A 459 -93.84 22.83 54.51
C VAL A 459 -94.23 23.37 55.90
N GLU A 460 -93.42 23.12 56.93
CA GLU A 460 -93.59 23.72 58.27
C GLU A 460 -93.62 25.25 58.18
N CYS A 461 -92.76 25.85 57.36
CA CYS A 461 -92.74 27.30 57.15
C CYS A 461 -93.95 27.84 56.44
N ALA A 462 -94.37 27.20 55.35
CA ALA A 462 -95.57 27.58 54.63
C ALA A 462 -96.81 27.55 55.55
N HIS A 463 -96.92 26.50 56.38
CA HIS A 463 -98.00 26.37 57.35
C HIS A 463 -97.92 27.42 58.47
N THR A 464 -96.72 27.68 59.01
CA THR A 464 -96.51 28.71 60.05
C THR A 464 -96.85 30.11 59.54
N LEU A 465 -96.51 30.41 58.28
CA LEU A 465 -96.88 31.65 57.59
C LEU A 465 -98.40 31.79 57.43
N GLU A 466 -99.10 30.70 57.13
CA GLU A 466 -100.56 30.67 57.03
C GLU A 466 -101.22 30.92 58.41
N LEU A 467 -100.73 30.25 59.47
CA LEU A 467 -101.20 30.46 60.83
C LEU A 467 -100.94 31.89 61.33
N PHE A 468 -99.80 32.50 60.98
CA PHE A 468 -99.50 33.89 61.27
C PHE A 468 -100.47 34.85 60.57
N ARG A 469 -100.78 34.63 59.28
CA ARG A 469 -101.76 35.43 58.52
C ARG A 469 -103.15 35.39 59.15
N ASN A 470 -103.51 34.27 59.75
CA ASN A 470 -104.79 34.07 60.43
C ASN A 470 -104.78 34.50 61.91
N GLY A 471 -103.67 35.07 62.42
CA GLY A 471 -103.57 35.64 63.76
C GLY A 471 -103.28 34.65 64.89
N PHE A 472 -102.92 33.39 64.58
CA PHE A 472 -102.74 32.33 65.58
C PHE A 472 -101.30 32.20 66.14
N VAL A 473 -100.31 32.83 65.50
CA VAL A 473 -98.88 32.66 65.81
C VAL A 473 -98.17 34.02 65.81
N SER A 474 -97.07 34.17 66.56
CA SER A 474 -96.26 35.40 66.63
C SER A 474 -95.29 35.56 65.44
N ARG A 475 -94.82 36.79 65.21
CA ARG A 475 -93.84 37.08 64.15
C ARG A 475 -92.51 36.36 64.36
N ASP A 476 -92.06 36.24 65.60
CA ASP A 476 -90.80 35.57 65.95
C ASP A 476 -90.76 34.11 65.49
N ALA A 477 -91.91 33.40 65.51
CA ALA A 477 -91.99 32.02 65.06
C ALA A 477 -91.86 31.88 63.53
N VAL A 478 -92.35 32.87 62.77
CA VAL A 478 -92.15 32.96 61.32
C VAL A 478 -90.69 33.20 60.99
N ASP A 479 -90.03 34.12 61.71
CA ASP A 479 -88.62 34.44 61.49
C ASP A 479 -87.71 33.25 61.85
N LEU A 480 -87.99 32.55 62.95
CA LEU A 480 -87.30 31.30 63.35
C LEU A 480 -87.42 30.21 62.28
N CYS A 481 -88.61 30.01 61.74
CA CYS A 481 -88.79 29.04 60.68
C CYS A 481 -88.06 29.44 59.38
N GLY A 482 -88.14 30.72 59.00
CA GLY A 482 -87.43 31.23 57.82
C GLY A 482 -85.92 31.04 57.92
N LEU A 483 -85.35 31.27 59.11
CA LEU A 483 -83.94 30.98 59.40
C LEU A 483 -83.61 29.49 59.33
N LYS A 484 -84.50 28.61 59.80
CA LYS A 484 -84.36 27.15 59.72
C LYS A 484 -84.32 26.67 58.26
N GLU A 485 -85.27 27.12 57.43
CA GLU A 485 -85.32 26.80 56.00
C GLU A 485 -84.08 27.37 55.26
N GLN A 486 -83.69 28.60 55.55
CA GLN A 486 -82.50 29.23 54.95
C GLN A 486 -81.22 28.44 55.29
N LYS A 487 -81.07 28.01 56.54
CA LYS A 487 -79.94 27.18 56.98
C LYS A 487 -79.96 25.80 56.30
N GLY A 488 -81.12 25.17 56.17
CA GLY A 488 -81.29 23.91 55.44
C GLY A 488 -80.93 24.05 53.96
N ARG A 489 -81.36 25.13 53.31
CA ARG A 489 -81.05 25.43 51.90
C ARG A 489 -79.55 25.69 51.70
N GLY A 490 -78.91 26.40 52.63
CA GLY A 490 -77.46 26.60 52.67
C GLY A 490 -76.71 25.26 52.74
N ALA A 491 -77.01 24.43 53.74
CA ALA A 491 -76.38 23.12 53.91
C ALA A 491 -76.60 22.18 52.71
N PHE A 492 -77.79 22.20 52.09
CA PHE A 492 -78.06 21.42 50.88
C PHE A 492 -77.21 21.89 49.69
N SER A 493 -77.08 23.21 49.50
CA SER A 493 -76.26 23.79 48.43
C SER A 493 -74.76 23.47 48.60
N GLU A 494 -74.26 23.50 49.83
CA GLU A 494 -72.87 23.14 50.16
C GLU A 494 -72.58 21.67 49.88
N LEU A 495 -73.50 20.76 50.25
CA LEU A 495 -73.37 19.34 49.95
C LEU A 495 -73.38 19.06 48.44
N ARG A 496 -74.19 19.80 47.68
CA ARG A 496 -74.23 19.69 46.21
C ARG A 496 -72.93 20.18 45.59
N ALA A 497 -72.41 21.30 46.06
CA ALA A 497 -71.09 21.82 45.66
C ALA A 497 -69.99 20.78 45.99
N SER A 498 -69.97 20.24 47.21
CA SER A 498 -69.00 19.23 47.64
C SER A 498 -69.03 17.97 46.77
N ARG A 499 -70.22 17.49 46.35
CA ARG A 499 -70.35 16.37 45.40
C ARG A 499 -69.69 16.70 44.05
N THR A 500 -70.02 17.86 43.48
CA THR A 500 -69.49 18.25 42.15
C THR A 500 -67.99 18.51 42.17
N GLU A 501 -67.48 19.12 43.24
CA GLU A 501 -66.05 19.31 43.44
C GLU A 501 -65.32 17.97 43.55
N ARG A 502 -65.86 17.02 44.33
CA ARG A 502 -65.27 15.70 44.49
C ARG A 502 -65.21 14.94 43.17
N ALA A 503 -66.30 14.93 42.40
CA ALA A 503 -66.35 14.30 41.08
C ALA A 503 -65.33 14.91 40.11
N SER A 504 -65.22 16.25 40.10
CA SER A 504 -64.27 16.97 39.23
C SER A 504 -62.81 16.68 39.61
N ARG A 505 -62.48 16.65 40.90
CA ARG A 505 -61.14 16.30 41.40
C ARG A 505 -60.73 14.89 40.99
N THR A 506 -61.63 13.92 41.13
CA THR A 506 -61.37 12.53 40.72
C THR A 506 -61.15 12.41 39.22
N LEU A 507 -61.93 13.12 38.40
CA LEU A 507 -61.77 13.11 36.94
C LEU A 507 -60.37 13.63 36.55
N LEU A 508 -59.92 14.73 37.14
CA LEU A 508 -58.59 15.29 36.89
C LEU A 508 -57.46 14.34 37.32
N GLU A 509 -57.62 13.68 38.46
CA GLU A 509 -56.63 12.73 38.99
C GLU A 509 -56.51 11.49 38.09
N VAL A 510 -57.64 10.92 37.66
CA VAL A 510 -57.67 9.80 36.71
C VAL A 510 -57.04 10.20 35.38
N GLN A 511 -57.38 11.38 34.84
CA GLN A 511 -56.77 11.89 33.60
C GLN A 511 -55.25 12.01 33.72
N ARG A 512 -54.74 12.58 34.83
CA ARG A 512 -53.30 12.70 35.08
C ARG A 512 -52.59 11.34 35.11
N ILE A 513 -53.16 10.35 35.80
CA ILE A 513 -52.56 9.01 35.90
C ILE A 513 -52.62 8.30 34.53
N SER A 514 -53.72 8.46 33.78
CA SER A 514 -53.88 7.86 32.46
C SER A 514 -52.87 8.40 31.43
N LEU A 515 -52.66 9.72 31.41
CA LEU A 515 -51.67 10.36 30.53
C LEU A 515 -50.26 9.82 30.82
N ARG A 516 -49.91 9.65 32.10
CA ARG A 516 -48.62 9.09 32.50
C ARG A 516 -48.45 7.64 32.04
N ALA A 517 -49.53 6.85 32.05
CA ALA A 517 -49.51 5.48 31.53
C ALA A 517 -49.33 5.45 30.00
N GLU A 518 -49.97 6.37 29.27
CA GLU A 518 -49.81 6.51 27.82
C GLU A 518 -48.40 6.97 27.43
N GLU A 519 -47.81 7.93 28.16
CA GLU A 519 -46.42 8.34 27.94
C GLU A 519 -45.43 7.19 28.12
N LEU A 520 -45.65 6.34 29.14
CA LEU A 520 -44.82 5.17 29.38
C LEU A 520 -45.01 4.11 28.28
N ALA A 521 -46.23 3.90 27.80
CA ALA A 521 -46.50 3.01 26.67
C ALA A 521 -45.85 3.51 25.37
N ALA A 522 -45.88 4.82 25.11
CA ALA A 522 -45.20 5.42 23.96
C ALA A 522 -43.67 5.27 24.06
N LYS A 523 -43.11 5.42 25.26
CA LYS A 523 -41.68 5.18 25.54
C LYS A 523 -41.29 3.72 25.36
N GLU A 524 -42.16 2.78 25.76
CA GLU A 524 -41.97 1.34 25.52
C GLU A 524 -41.94 1.03 24.03
N ALA A 525 -42.93 1.50 23.25
CA ALA A 525 -42.99 1.28 21.80
C ALA A 525 -41.83 1.95 21.03
N ALA A 526 -41.34 3.10 21.50
CA ALA A 526 -40.14 3.73 20.94
C ALA A 526 -38.87 2.93 21.27
N ALA A 527 -38.76 2.40 22.49
CA ALA A 527 -37.64 1.57 22.91
C ALA A 527 -37.61 0.22 22.16
N GLU A 528 -38.76 -0.41 21.91
CA GLU A 528 -38.85 -1.64 21.11
C GLU A 528 -38.35 -1.43 19.69
N ARG A 529 -38.74 -0.33 19.03
CA ARG A 529 -38.26 0.01 17.68
C ARG A 529 -36.76 0.24 17.62
N GLY A 530 -36.16 0.85 18.65
CA GLY A 530 -34.70 1.02 18.76
C GLY A 530 -33.92 -0.26 19.12
N SER A 531 -34.64 -1.31 19.54
CA SER A 531 -34.07 -2.60 19.97
C SER A 531 -33.88 -3.58 18.80
N GLU A 532 -34.52 -3.33 17.65
CA GLU A 532 -34.44 -4.19 16.46
C GLU A 532 -33.33 -3.72 15.52
N VAL A 533 -32.41 -4.63 15.17
CA VAL A 533 -31.38 -4.40 14.17
C VAL A 533 -31.80 -5.09 12.88
N ARG A 534 -32.13 -4.28 11.86
CA ARG A 534 -32.58 -4.73 10.54
C ARG A 534 -31.41 -4.78 9.56
N SER A 535 -31.46 -5.72 8.62
CA SER A 535 -30.49 -5.79 7.53
C SER A 535 -30.79 -4.70 6.49
N PRO A 536 -29.82 -3.84 6.12
CA PRO A 536 -30.00 -2.86 5.04
C PRO A 536 -29.82 -3.46 3.64
N ILE A 537 -29.50 -4.76 3.55
CA ILE A 537 -29.21 -5.44 2.27
C ILE A 537 -29.77 -6.86 2.26
N GLU A 538 -30.06 -7.36 1.06
CA GLU A 538 -30.36 -8.77 0.81
C GLU A 538 -29.07 -9.59 0.64
N GLY A 539 -29.02 -10.78 1.25
CA GLY A 539 -27.81 -11.59 1.20
C GLY A 539 -27.82 -12.85 2.07
N LEU A 540 -26.75 -13.63 1.97
CA LEU A 540 -26.50 -14.80 2.80
C LEU A 540 -25.76 -14.41 4.08
N LEU A 541 -26.26 -14.83 5.25
CA LEU A 541 -25.56 -14.61 6.51
C LEU A 541 -24.37 -15.57 6.62
N VAL A 542 -23.15 -15.05 6.55
CA VAL A 542 -21.92 -15.85 6.49
C VAL A 542 -21.27 -16.02 7.85
N ASN A 543 -21.33 -15.01 8.71
CA ASN A 543 -20.69 -15.09 10.02
C ASN A 543 -21.36 -14.17 11.05
N ILE A 544 -21.40 -14.62 12.31
CA ILE A 544 -21.81 -13.83 13.48
C ILE A 544 -20.68 -13.92 14.49
N ARG A 545 -20.02 -12.80 14.80
CA ARG A 545 -18.97 -12.75 15.82
C ARG A 545 -19.38 -11.85 16.97
N ARG A 546 -19.14 -12.33 18.19
CA ARG A 546 -19.23 -11.54 19.43
C ARG A 546 -17.83 -11.03 19.77
N ILE A 547 -17.66 -9.72 19.78
CA ILE A 547 -16.40 -9.03 20.04
C ILE A 547 -16.55 -8.26 21.36
N PRO A 548 -15.85 -8.66 22.43
CA PRO A 548 -15.82 -7.89 23.67
C PRO A 548 -15.02 -6.59 23.43
N ARG A 549 -15.59 -5.43 23.76
CA ARG A 549 -14.97 -4.11 23.61
C ARG A 549 -15.31 -3.23 24.82
N ASN A 550 -14.32 -2.92 25.67
CA ASN A 550 -14.45 -2.04 26.84
C ASN A 550 -15.70 -2.30 27.71
N GLY A 551 -15.92 -3.55 28.12
CA GLY A 551 -17.08 -3.93 28.94
C GLY A 551 -18.42 -3.99 28.19
N LYS A 552 -18.45 -3.74 26.88
CA LYS A 552 -19.60 -3.92 25.98
C LYS A 552 -19.38 -5.12 25.06
N THR A 553 -20.46 -5.76 24.60
CA THR A 553 -20.38 -6.86 23.61
C THR A 553 -20.81 -6.32 22.25
N GLN A 554 -19.89 -6.19 21.31
CA GLN A 554 -20.20 -5.82 19.93
C GLN A 554 -20.47 -7.08 19.11
N ILE A 555 -21.66 -7.20 18.51
CA ILE A 555 -21.96 -8.25 17.54
C ILE A 555 -21.69 -7.71 16.14
N ALA A 556 -20.79 -8.37 15.44
CA ALA A 556 -20.52 -8.16 14.03
C ALA A 556 -21.21 -9.26 13.22
N ILE A 557 -22.13 -8.86 12.34
CA ILE A 557 -22.82 -9.75 11.41
C ILE A 557 -22.27 -9.46 10.02
N VAL A 558 -21.80 -10.50 9.33
CA VAL A 558 -21.27 -10.40 7.97
C VAL A 558 -22.27 -11.03 7.01
N ILE A 559 -22.80 -10.21 6.10
CA ILE A 559 -23.77 -10.61 5.08
C ILE A 559 -23.09 -10.56 3.72
N ARG A 560 -23.16 -11.65 2.96
CA ARG A 560 -22.75 -11.72 1.56
C ARG A 560 -23.91 -11.29 0.68
N ARG A 561 -23.76 -10.21 -0.09
CA ARG A 561 -24.79 -9.75 -1.03
C ARG A 561 -25.10 -10.84 -2.05
N PHE A 562 -26.38 -11.12 -2.26
CA PHE A 562 -26.80 -11.73 -3.52
C PHE A 562 -26.72 -10.64 -4.60
N ARG A 563 -26.24 -11.00 -5.79
CA ARG A 563 -26.06 -10.06 -6.89
C ARG A 563 -27.39 -9.56 -7.41
#